data_AF-A0A370BA11-F1
#
_entry.id   AF-A0A370BA11-F1
#
_cell.length_a   1.000
_cell.length_b   1.000
_cell.length_c   1.000
_cell.angle_alpha   90.00
_cell.angle_beta   90.00
_cell.angle_gamma   90.00
#
_symmetry.space_group_name_H-M   'P 1'
#
loop_
_entity.id
_entity.type
_entity.pdbx_description
1 polymer ?
#
loop_
_entity_poly.entity_id
_entity_poly.type
_entity_poly.pdbx_seq_one_letter_code
_entity_poly.pdbx_strand_id
1 'polypeptide(L)'
;MVGLVVLALAGTGVATAVQPVNLASRADRTAMEPRVDYTGVIKGPDNANVRKGPSLNADKWGLVYDTERVSLRCKATAEGATWYQLAGQRDRWIIGNKLEGIATGIPVC
;
A
#
# COMPACT_ATOMS: atom_id res chain seq x y z
N MET A 1 -54.79 1.38 56.42
CA MET A 1 -53.47 2.03 56.29
C MET A 1 -52.43 1.09 56.87
N VAL A 2 -51.66 0.44 56.01
CA VAL A 2 -50.46 -0.31 56.42
C VAL A 2 -49.34 0.26 55.57
N GLY A 3 -48.42 0.93 56.25
CA GLY A 3 -47.18 1.42 55.67
C GLY A 3 -46.02 0.50 56.02
N LEU A 4 -44.99 0.57 55.17
CA LEU A 4 -43.59 0.17 55.34
C LEU A 4 -43.23 -1.33 55.35
N VAL A 5 -42.47 -1.77 54.34
CA VAL A 5 -41.41 -2.81 54.40
C VAL A 5 -40.34 -2.39 53.38
N VAL A 6 -39.23 -1.77 53.80
CA VAL A 6 -37.89 -2.31 54.17
C VAL A 6 -37.13 -3.02 53.03
N LEU A 7 -35.96 -2.44 52.70
CA LEU A 7 -34.86 -2.94 51.86
C LEU A 7 -34.27 -4.28 52.38
N ALA A 8 -33.79 -5.15 51.47
CA ALA A 8 -32.34 -5.42 51.28
C ALA A 8 -32.03 -6.72 50.47
N LEU A 9 -31.15 -6.54 49.46
CA LEU A 9 -29.97 -7.33 49.05
C LEU A 9 -30.03 -8.79 48.52
N ALA A 10 -29.32 -8.92 47.39
CA ALA A 10 -28.38 -9.98 46.99
C ALA A 10 -28.86 -11.18 46.15
N GLY A 11 -28.06 -11.47 45.12
CA GLY A 11 -28.04 -12.71 44.34
C GLY A 11 -28.58 -12.53 42.92
N THR A 12 -28.00 -13.07 41.86
CA THR A 12 -26.84 -13.95 41.65
C THR A 12 -26.54 -13.87 40.16
N GLY A 13 -25.26 -13.92 39.79
CA GLY A 13 -24.77 -13.72 38.42
C GLY A 13 -25.45 -14.58 37.36
N VAL A 14 -25.60 -14.01 36.17
CA VAL A 14 -25.95 -14.76 34.96
C VAL A 14 -24.75 -15.60 34.53
N ALA A 15 -24.81 -16.90 34.78
CA ALA A 15 -23.89 -17.87 34.21
C ALA A 15 -24.25 -18.09 32.73
N THR A 16 -23.54 -17.44 31.81
CA THR A 16 -23.56 -17.84 30.40
C THR A 16 -22.55 -18.97 30.20
N ALA A 17 -23.05 -20.18 29.96
CA ALA A 17 -22.24 -21.30 29.52
C ALA A 17 -21.67 -21.01 28.12
N VAL A 18 -20.39 -20.65 28.04
CA VAL A 18 -19.66 -20.58 26.78
C VAL A 18 -19.19 -22.00 26.46
N GLN A 19 -19.82 -22.64 25.49
CA GLN A 19 -19.34 -23.91 24.94
C GLN A 19 -17.92 -23.70 24.38
N PRO A 20 -16.92 -24.53 24.71
CA PRO A 20 -15.66 -24.51 24.00
C PRO A 20 -15.89 -25.16 22.64
N VAL A 21 -16.28 -24.35 21.65
CA VAL A 21 -16.16 -24.77 20.27
C VAL A 21 -14.66 -24.77 19.98
N ASN A 22 -14.05 -25.96 20.11
CA ASN A 22 -12.79 -26.32 19.50
C ASN A 22 -12.96 -26.23 17.97
N LEU A 23 -13.03 -25.02 17.43
CA LEU A 23 -12.53 -24.76 16.10
C LEU A 23 -11.13 -24.22 16.30
N ALA A 24 -10.17 -25.12 16.06
CA ALA A 24 -8.82 -24.77 15.72
C ALA A 24 -8.86 -23.58 14.75
N SER A 25 -8.71 -22.38 15.32
CA SER A 25 -8.39 -21.20 14.57
C SER A 25 -6.96 -21.44 14.13
N ARG A 26 -6.83 -22.20 13.05
CA ARG A 26 -5.70 -22.15 12.14
C ARG A 26 -5.67 -20.68 11.75
N ALA A 27 -4.96 -19.90 12.56
CA ALA A 27 -4.39 -18.65 12.12
C ALA A 27 -3.56 -19.08 10.92
N ASP A 28 -4.19 -19.04 9.76
CA ASP A 28 -3.50 -18.91 8.49
C ASP A 28 -2.82 -17.55 8.58
N ARG A 29 -1.72 -17.55 9.33
CA ARG A 29 -0.63 -16.64 9.13
C ARG A 29 -0.09 -17.04 7.77
N THR A 30 -0.83 -16.73 6.72
CA THR A 30 -0.19 -16.32 5.48
C THR A 30 0.64 -15.15 5.95
N ALA A 31 1.92 -15.43 6.23
CA ALA A 31 2.89 -14.41 6.55
C ALA A 31 2.69 -13.36 5.48
N MET A 32 2.14 -12.20 5.85
CA MET A 32 1.99 -11.11 4.92
C MET A 32 3.43 -10.79 4.53
N GLU A 33 3.86 -11.29 3.37
CA GLU A 33 5.18 -11.00 2.85
C GLU A 33 5.33 -9.48 2.95
N PRO A 34 6.46 -8.99 3.48
CA PRO A 34 6.65 -7.56 3.61
C PRO A 34 6.42 -6.95 2.23
N ARG A 35 5.35 -6.16 2.09
CA ARG A 35 5.09 -5.42 0.85
C ARG A 35 6.25 -4.45 0.71
N VAL A 36 7.13 -4.73 -0.25
CA VAL A 36 8.22 -3.82 -0.57
C VAL A 36 7.62 -2.66 -1.35
N ASP A 37 7.52 -1.50 -0.71
CA ASP A 37 7.17 -0.26 -1.39
C ASP A 37 8.37 0.25 -2.17
N TYR A 38 8.34 0.04 -3.48
CA TYR A 38 9.36 0.57 -4.37
C TYR A 38 9.14 2.07 -4.54
N THR A 39 10.18 2.86 -4.28
CA THR A 39 10.14 4.31 -4.44
C THR A 39 11.34 4.80 -5.22
N GLY A 40 11.23 6.01 -5.74
CA GLY A 40 12.32 6.79 -6.32
C GLY A 40 12.09 8.27 -6.09
N VAL A 41 13.15 9.06 -6.20
CA VAL A 41 13.10 10.53 -6.08
C VAL A 41 13.40 11.14 -7.44
N ILE A 42 12.65 12.17 -7.84
CA ILE A 42 12.94 12.90 -9.08
C ILE A 42 14.23 13.68 -8.92
N LYS A 43 15.21 13.40 -9.78
CA LYS A 43 16.49 14.13 -9.81
C LYS A 43 16.25 15.59 -10.19
N GLY A 44 16.60 16.51 -9.30
CA GLY A 44 16.64 17.93 -9.62
C GLY A 44 17.84 18.31 -10.51
N PRO A 45 17.83 19.52 -11.10
CA PRO A 45 16.79 20.55 -10.98
C PRO A 45 15.62 20.37 -11.96
N ASP A 46 15.65 19.33 -12.80
CA ASP A 46 14.64 19.15 -13.83
C ASP A 46 13.45 18.32 -13.32
N ASN A 47 12.26 18.77 -13.68
CA ASN A 47 11.06 17.96 -13.56
C ASN A 47 11.09 16.72 -14.47
N ALA A 48 10.27 15.72 -14.14
CA ALA A 48 10.11 14.51 -14.94
C ALA A 48 8.77 14.49 -15.68
N ASN A 49 8.80 14.20 -16.99
CA ASN A 49 7.58 13.93 -17.74
C ASN A 49 7.01 12.55 -17.36
N VAL A 50 5.70 12.49 -17.12
CA VAL A 50 4.94 11.25 -17.03
C VAL A 50 4.31 10.98 -18.38
N ARG A 51 4.49 9.77 -18.90
CA ARG A 51 4.01 9.38 -20.23
C ARG A 51 3.03 8.22 -20.19
N LYS A 52 2.18 8.15 -21.21
CA LYS A 52 1.20 7.07 -21.43
C LYS A 52 1.80 5.76 -21.95
N GLY A 53 3.05 5.47 -21.60
CA GLY A 53 3.78 4.28 -22.02
C GLY A 53 5.29 4.45 -21.84
N PRO A 54 6.06 3.35 -21.84
CA PRO A 54 7.51 3.38 -21.72
C PRO A 54 8.17 3.74 -23.06
N SER A 55 7.94 4.96 -23.55
CA SER A 55 8.49 5.46 -24.82
C SER A 55 8.65 6.97 -24.76
N LEU A 56 9.71 7.50 -25.36
CA LEU A 56 9.95 8.94 -25.52
C LEU A 56 8.92 9.59 -26.46
N ASN A 57 8.27 8.78 -27.31
CA ASN A 57 7.26 9.23 -28.26
C ASN A 57 5.82 9.05 -27.74
N ALA A 58 5.63 8.31 -26.64
CA ALA A 58 4.31 8.19 -26.01
C ALA A 58 3.80 9.55 -25.50
N ASP A 59 2.48 9.74 -25.58
CA ASP A 59 1.81 10.96 -25.13
C ASP A 59 2.27 11.37 -23.72
N LYS A 60 2.59 12.65 -23.57
CA LYS A 60 2.80 13.23 -22.25
C LYS A 60 1.45 13.29 -21.54
N TRP A 61 1.36 12.63 -20.39
CA TRP A 61 0.20 12.73 -19.52
C TRP A 61 0.33 13.90 -18.55
N GLY A 62 1.53 14.12 -18.02
CA GLY A 62 1.76 15.13 -17.00
C GLY A 62 3.23 15.24 -16.61
N LEU A 63 3.45 15.79 -15.44
CA LEU A 63 4.77 16.12 -14.92
C LEU A 63 4.81 15.86 -13.41
N VAL A 64 5.96 15.38 -12.92
CA VAL A 64 6.28 15.27 -11.49
C VAL A 64 7.41 16.27 -11.22
N TYR A 65 7.30 17.02 -10.13
CA TYR A 65 8.27 18.06 -9.82
C TYR A 65 9.58 17.46 -9.31
N ASP A 66 10.66 18.21 -9.47
CA ASP A 66 11.94 17.84 -8.94
C ASP A 66 11.89 17.61 -7.42
N THR A 67 12.77 16.73 -6.92
CA THR A 67 12.85 16.32 -5.51
C THR A 67 11.63 15.57 -4.95
N GLU A 68 10.52 15.47 -5.70
CA GLU A 68 9.36 14.68 -5.28
C GLU A 68 9.70 13.19 -5.22
N ARG A 69 9.17 12.52 -4.19
CA ARG A 69 9.23 11.06 -4.05
C ARG A 69 8.01 10.43 -4.71
N VAL A 70 8.25 9.46 -5.58
CA VAL A 70 7.21 8.69 -6.27
C VAL A 70 7.24 7.22 -5.88
N SER A 71 6.07 6.61 -5.82
CA SER A 71 5.91 5.16 -5.65
C SER A 71 5.90 4.47 -7.01
N LEU A 72 6.65 3.38 -7.12
CA LEU A 72 6.88 2.62 -8.35
C LEU A 72 6.26 1.23 -8.21
N ARG A 73 5.83 0.64 -9.32
CA ARG A 73 5.26 -0.71 -9.36
C ARG A 73 6.21 -1.74 -9.96
N CYS A 74 6.68 -1.46 -11.16
CA CYS A 74 7.52 -2.36 -11.94
C CYS A 74 8.34 -1.54 -12.95
N LYS A 75 9.31 -2.17 -13.59
CA LYS A 75 10.17 -1.56 -14.61
C LYS A 75 10.04 -2.26 -15.96
N ALA A 76 10.24 -1.54 -17.04
CA ALA A 76 10.38 -2.09 -18.38
C ALA A 76 11.58 -1.48 -19.08
N THR A 77 12.18 -2.20 -20.02
CA THR A 77 13.23 -1.64 -20.89
C THR A 77 12.63 -1.40 -22.27
N ALA A 78 12.69 -0.16 -22.74
CA ALA A 78 12.16 0.24 -24.02
C ALA A 78 12.98 1.41 -24.58
N GLU A 79 13.24 1.38 -25.89
CA GLU A 79 14.04 2.40 -26.58
C GLU A 79 15.44 2.61 -25.95
N GLY A 80 16.05 1.54 -25.45
CA GLY A 80 17.37 1.60 -24.79
C GLY A 80 17.37 2.23 -23.39
N ALA A 81 16.20 2.62 -22.85
CA ALA A 81 16.06 3.18 -21.52
C ALA A 81 15.23 2.28 -20.60
N THR A 82 15.55 2.30 -19.32
CA THR A 82 14.67 1.73 -18.29
C THR A 82 13.57 2.74 -17.98
N TRP A 83 12.34 2.27 -17.92
CA TRP A 83 11.15 3.01 -17.54
C TRP A 83 10.54 2.39 -16.30
N TYR A 84 9.94 3.22 -15.46
CA TYR A 84 9.27 2.80 -14.24
C TYR A 84 7.80 3.18 -14.29
N GLN A 85 6.94 2.20 -14.04
CA GLN A 85 5.50 2.43 -13.94
C GLN A 85 5.17 2.96 -12.54
N LEU A 86 4.34 4.01 -12.46
CA LEU A 86 3.87 4.55 -11.19
C LEU A 86 2.90 3.59 -10.51
N ALA A 87 3.04 3.45 -9.19
CA ALA A 87 2.17 2.60 -8.38
C ALA A 87 0.70 3.09 -8.48
N GLY A 88 -0.23 2.14 -8.62
CA GLY A 88 -1.65 2.43 -8.81
C GLY A 88 -2.03 2.99 -10.19
N GLN A 89 -1.07 3.26 -11.08
CA GLN A 89 -1.31 3.94 -12.36
C GLN A 89 -0.70 3.14 -13.53
N ARG A 90 -1.50 2.25 -14.13
CA ARG A 90 -1.04 1.24 -15.11
C ARG A 90 -0.55 1.81 -16.45
N ASP A 91 -0.88 3.04 -16.76
CA ASP A 91 -0.55 3.73 -18.00
C ASP A 91 0.30 4.97 -17.73
N ARG A 92 1.05 5.01 -16.62
CA ARG A 92 1.88 6.15 -16.24
C ARG A 92 3.31 5.72 -16.00
N TRP A 93 4.21 6.27 -16.81
CA TRP A 93 5.59 5.87 -16.85
C TRP A 93 6.53 7.06 -16.75
N ILE A 94 7.60 6.90 -16.00
CA ILE A 94 8.71 7.84 -15.85
C ILE A 94 9.98 7.16 -16.33
N ILE A 95 10.80 7.90 -17.09
CA ILE A 95 12.09 7.39 -17.55
C ILE A 95 13.10 7.34 -16.40
N GLY A 96 13.85 6.24 -16.30
CA GLY A 96 14.71 5.93 -15.17
C GLY A 96 15.86 6.91 -14.96
N ASN A 97 16.36 7.57 -16.01
CA ASN A 97 17.44 8.55 -15.86
C ASN A 97 17.02 9.79 -15.05
N LYS A 98 15.71 10.06 -14.93
CA LYS A 98 15.12 11.13 -14.11
C LYS A 98 14.91 10.73 -12.64
N LEU A 99 15.19 9.48 -12.27
CA LEU A 99 15.01 8.96 -10.92
C LEU A 99 16.35 8.65 -10.25
N GLU A 100 16.44 8.92 -8.94
CA GLU A 100 17.51 8.49 -8.05
C GLU A 100 16.97 7.83 -6.78
N GLY A 101 17.87 7.24 -5.99
CA GLY A 101 17.49 6.56 -4.74
C GLY A 101 16.53 5.39 -4.95
N ILE A 102 16.55 4.77 -6.13
CA ILE A 102 15.60 3.73 -6.51
C ILE A 102 15.90 2.45 -5.73
N ALA A 103 14.87 1.88 -5.09
CA ALA A 103 14.97 0.60 -4.42
C ALA A 103 15.39 -0.53 -5.40
N THR A 104 16.25 -1.43 -4.94
CA THR A 104 16.62 -2.63 -5.71
C THR A 104 15.46 -3.63 -5.75
N GLY A 105 15.50 -4.57 -6.69
CA GLY A 105 14.50 -5.65 -6.77
C GLY A 105 13.15 -5.28 -7.39
N ILE A 106 13.00 -4.09 -7.98
CA ILE A 106 11.77 -3.72 -8.72
C ILE A 106 11.49 -4.77 -9.81
N PRO A 107 10.29 -5.40 -9.81
CA PRO A 107 9.94 -6.45 -10.76
C PRO A 107 9.83 -5.90 -12.18
N VAL A 108 9.99 -6.77 -13.17
CA VAL A 108 9.78 -6.42 -14.57
C VAL A 108 8.28 -6.45 -14.88
N CYS A 109 7.79 -5.42 -15.58
CA CYS A 109 6.53 -5.48 -16.31
C CYS A 109 6.83 -6.17 -17.67
#